data_AF-A0A940AUN0-F1
#
_entry.id   AF-A0A940AUN0-F1
#
_cell.length_a   1.000
_cell.length_b   1.000
_cell.length_c   1.000
_cell.angle_alpha   90.00
_cell.angle_beta   90.00
_cell.angle_gamma   90.00
#
_symmetry.space_group_name_H-M   'P 1'
#
loop_
_entity.id
_entity.type
_entity.pdbx_description
1 polymer ?
#
loop_
_entity_poly.entity_id
_entity_poly.type
_entity_poly.pdbx_seq_one_letter_code
_entity_poly.pdbx_strand_id
1 'polypeptide(L)'
;MIAARCQMLGCRPVEEDTVFDLVVEDFEIDGGYCQLQMRATRHKGCDSFRIDWGDGTVEEWADYVVWHNYTKAGCYTVRLGKNVKWWRLWDCYTVTPEPHIYVARPAIYPKCWSDWLESCEGTFCGWNNTYHGGVQGRIIPWGRSIQSVFCCYQFCFDVTGGFPPWTPAITDATGAFDRCTGLSGRVPRWGKNIVKVAQCYCDCPGATGPFPPWPERCTYFASCYKNATGMRGEIPAWPECGETLDSTFEGCVGATGIIPKWPESVKSLSSCYKGCTGLTGAWTDDPALLMPEEKVRYSPDSDYYRCYDVVAGCADAVRSLFWDKNWGGLIPRPTPLAGG
;
A
#
# COMPACT_ATOMS: atom_id res chain seq x y z
N MET A 1 6.18 -32.24 14.80
CA MET A 1 7.40 -31.63 15.38
C MET A 1 7.85 -30.54 14.42
N ILE A 2 7.76 -29.29 14.86
CA ILE A 2 7.99 -28.08 14.08
C ILE A 2 9.48 -28.01 13.71
N ALA A 3 9.83 -28.32 12.46
CA ALA A 3 11.21 -28.31 11.99
C ALA A 3 11.51 -27.00 11.25
N ALA A 4 12.40 -26.23 11.87
CA ALA A 4 13.31 -25.27 11.26
C ALA A 4 12.75 -24.26 10.24
N ARG A 5 12.19 -23.16 10.75
CA ARG A 5 12.21 -21.88 10.03
C ARG A 5 13.65 -21.39 9.93
N CYS A 6 14.37 -21.79 8.88
CA CYS A 6 15.65 -21.18 8.51
C CYS A 6 15.42 -19.71 8.14
N GLN A 7 15.60 -18.83 9.12
CA GLN A 7 15.79 -17.41 8.90
C GLN A 7 17.17 -17.20 8.26
N MET A 8 17.22 -17.15 6.92
CA MET A 8 18.37 -16.55 6.23
C MET A 8 18.31 -15.03 6.38
N LEU A 9 18.74 -14.54 7.54
CA LEU A 9 18.97 -13.12 7.79
C LEU A 9 20.46 -12.83 7.61
N GLY A 10 20.84 -12.13 6.54
CA GLY A 10 22.16 -11.49 6.48
C GLY A 10 22.79 -11.31 5.09
N CYS A 11 22.50 -12.18 4.13
CA CYS A 11 22.95 -12.03 2.74
C CYS A 11 21.81 -12.46 1.83
N ARG A 12 21.34 -11.58 0.95
CA ARG A 12 20.45 -11.99 -0.14
C ARG A 12 21.22 -12.99 -1.01
N PRO A 13 20.79 -14.25 -1.14
CA PRO A 13 21.33 -15.11 -2.17
C PRO A 13 21.06 -14.44 -3.53
N VAL A 14 21.87 -14.76 -4.53
CA VAL A 14 21.58 -14.39 -5.92
C VAL A 14 20.40 -15.27 -6.35
N GLU A 15 19.20 -14.94 -5.86
CA GLU A 15 18.00 -15.73 -6.15
C GLU A 15 17.49 -15.34 -7.55
N GLU A 16 17.52 -16.30 -8.47
CA GLU A 16 16.93 -16.13 -9.80
C GLU A 16 15.39 -16.13 -9.75
N ASP A 17 14.81 -16.81 -8.76
CA ASP A 17 13.39 -17.10 -8.72
C ASP A 17 12.65 -16.29 -7.66
N THR A 18 11.36 -16.03 -7.90
CA THR A 18 10.45 -15.56 -6.84
C THR A 18 9.94 -16.78 -6.09
N VAL A 19 10.00 -16.74 -4.76
CA VAL A 19 9.77 -17.91 -3.91
C VAL A 19 8.81 -17.58 -2.79
N PHE A 20 7.84 -18.45 -2.55
CA PHE A 20 7.02 -18.45 -1.35
C PHE A 20 6.67 -19.88 -0.92
N ASP A 21 6.44 -20.08 0.37
CA ASP A 21 5.84 -21.33 0.84
C ASP A 21 4.31 -21.19 0.81
N LEU A 22 3.64 -22.19 0.28
CA LEU A 22 2.20 -22.39 0.35
C LEU A 22 1.93 -23.51 1.37
N VAL A 23 1.10 -23.24 2.38
CA VAL A 23 0.65 -24.25 3.32
C VAL A 23 -0.79 -24.58 3.00
N VAL A 24 -1.00 -25.81 2.52
CA VAL A 24 -2.31 -26.39 2.26
C VAL A 24 -2.66 -27.33 3.41
N GLU A 25 -3.78 -27.08 4.06
CA GLU A 25 -4.29 -27.87 5.18
C GLU A 25 -5.31 -28.92 4.70
N ASP A 26 -5.54 -29.96 5.49
CA ASP A 26 -6.43 -31.08 5.10
C ASP A 26 -7.85 -30.62 4.73
N PHE A 27 -8.37 -29.61 5.43
CA PHE A 27 -9.72 -29.06 5.17
C PHE A 27 -9.80 -28.28 3.86
N GLU A 28 -8.68 -27.80 3.33
CA GLU A 28 -8.64 -27.07 2.04
C GLU A 28 -8.66 -28.03 0.85
N ILE A 29 -8.50 -29.32 1.12
CA ILE A 29 -8.57 -30.40 0.13
C ILE A 29 -9.94 -31.08 0.22
N ASP A 30 -10.39 -31.35 1.45
CA ASP A 30 -11.71 -31.93 1.76
C ASP A 30 -12.07 -33.13 0.86
N GLY A 31 -11.13 -34.07 0.77
CA GLY A 31 -11.27 -35.29 -0.02
C GLY A 31 -11.11 -35.12 -1.55
N GLY A 32 -10.98 -33.89 -2.06
CA GLY A 32 -10.70 -33.60 -3.46
C GLY A 32 -9.35 -32.90 -3.67
N TYR A 33 -9.35 -31.60 -3.96
CA TYR A 33 -8.11 -30.82 -4.11
C TYR A 33 -8.30 -29.34 -3.81
N CYS A 34 -7.20 -28.70 -3.41
CA CYS A 34 -7.07 -27.25 -3.35
C CYS A 34 -6.44 -26.76 -4.67
N GLN A 35 -7.13 -25.95 -5.46
CA GLN A 35 -6.56 -25.35 -6.65
C GLN A 35 -6.07 -23.94 -6.37
N LEU A 36 -4.79 -23.67 -6.67
CA LEU A 36 -4.22 -22.33 -6.65
C LEU A 36 -4.21 -21.76 -8.06
N GLN A 37 -4.77 -20.57 -8.25
CA GLN A 37 -4.75 -19.86 -9.53
C GLN A 37 -3.93 -18.57 -9.42
N MET A 38 -3.09 -18.33 -10.42
CA MET A 38 -2.36 -17.07 -10.57
C MET A 38 -2.57 -16.50 -11.96
N ARG A 39 -2.50 -15.17 -12.02
CA ARG A 39 -2.19 -14.48 -13.26
C ARG A 39 -0.70 -14.26 -13.33
N ALA A 40 -0.10 -14.57 -14.47
CA ALA A 40 1.33 -14.35 -14.69
C ALA A 40 1.60 -14.01 -16.15
N THR A 41 2.66 -13.24 -16.36
CA THR A 41 3.15 -12.88 -17.69
C THR A 41 4.65 -13.09 -17.76
N ARG A 42 5.17 -13.34 -18.96
CA ARG A 42 6.61 -13.42 -19.21
C ARG A 42 7.24 -12.15 -19.78
N HIS A 43 8.56 -12.10 -19.73
CA HIS A 43 9.30 -11.04 -20.41
C HIS A 43 9.14 -11.15 -21.94
N LYS A 44 9.21 -10.00 -22.62
CA LYS A 44 9.17 -9.95 -24.08
C LYS A 44 10.34 -10.75 -24.66
N GLY A 45 10.05 -11.66 -25.59
CA GLY A 45 11.05 -12.51 -26.24
C GLY A 45 11.26 -13.87 -25.59
N CYS A 46 10.60 -14.15 -24.45
CA CYS A 46 10.50 -15.49 -23.91
C CYS A 46 9.29 -16.21 -24.53
N ASP A 47 9.45 -17.48 -24.92
CA ASP A 47 8.32 -18.29 -25.41
C ASP A 47 7.41 -18.75 -24.27
N SER A 48 8.02 -19.12 -23.13
CA SER A 48 7.34 -19.58 -21.92
C SER A 48 8.06 -19.10 -20.64
N PHE A 49 7.43 -19.40 -19.50
CA PHE A 49 8.03 -19.31 -18.18
C PHE A 49 7.69 -20.55 -17.36
N ARG A 50 8.59 -20.89 -16.44
CA ARG A 50 8.50 -22.08 -15.61
C ARG A 50 7.93 -21.77 -14.22
N ILE A 51 7.08 -22.65 -13.72
CA ILE A 51 6.68 -22.70 -12.31
C ILE A 51 7.02 -24.08 -11.74
N ASP A 52 7.73 -24.11 -10.62
CA ASP A 52 7.87 -25.27 -9.75
C ASP A 52 6.84 -25.15 -8.63
N TRP A 53 5.90 -26.08 -8.55
CA TRP A 53 4.78 -26.02 -7.60
C TRP A 53 5.13 -26.56 -6.22
N GLY A 54 6.36 -27.07 -6.02
CA GLY A 54 6.88 -27.52 -4.73
C GLY A 54 6.43 -28.92 -4.32
N ASP A 55 5.62 -29.61 -5.12
CA ASP A 55 5.18 -30.99 -4.90
C ASP A 55 5.89 -32.02 -5.81
N GLY A 56 6.92 -31.58 -6.53
CA GLY A 56 7.62 -32.34 -7.57
C GLY A 56 7.12 -32.05 -8.99
N THR A 57 5.99 -31.33 -9.13
CA THR A 57 5.47 -30.90 -10.43
C THR A 57 6.13 -29.60 -10.87
N VAL A 58 6.54 -29.58 -12.13
CA VAL A 58 7.15 -28.43 -12.79
C VAL A 58 6.48 -28.25 -14.14
N GLU A 59 5.99 -27.05 -14.41
CA GLU A 59 5.23 -26.75 -15.62
C GLU A 59 5.75 -25.51 -16.35
N GLU A 60 5.57 -25.49 -17.67
CA GLU A 60 5.88 -24.38 -18.56
C GLU A 60 4.58 -23.74 -19.04
N TRP A 61 4.52 -22.41 -18.95
CA TRP A 61 3.32 -21.63 -19.24
C TRP A 61 3.62 -20.53 -20.26
N ALA A 62 2.66 -20.23 -21.12
CA ALA A 62 2.85 -19.27 -22.22
C ALA A 62 2.31 -17.85 -21.92
N ASP A 63 1.24 -17.69 -21.12
CA ASP A 63 0.78 -16.44 -20.50
C ASP A 63 -0.66 -16.55 -19.93
N TYR A 64 -0.99 -15.59 -19.06
CA TYR A 64 -2.33 -15.15 -18.60
C TYR A 64 -2.87 -15.82 -17.34
N VAL A 65 -3.27 -17.10 -17.37
CA VAL A 65 -3.79 -17.79 -16.18
C VAL A 65 -3.08 -19.13 -16.05
N VAL A 66 -2.45 -19.33 -14.90
CA VAL A 66 -1.75 -20.56 -14.51
C VAL A 66 -2.42 -21.11 -13.27
N TRP A 67 -2.45 -22.43 -13.12
CA TRP A 67 -3.10 -23.06 -11.99
C TRP A 67 -2.47 -24.40 -11.66
N HIS A 68 -2.62 -24.84 -10.42
CA HIS A 68 -2.16 -26.15 -9.97
C HIS A 68 -3.05 -26.71 -8.88
N ASN A 69 -3.18 -28.03 -8.85
CA ASN A 69 -4.02 -28.75 -7.89
C ASN A 69 -3.15 -29.44 -6.84
N TYR A 70 -3.32 -29.05 -5.58
CA TYR A 70 -2.75 -29.75 -4.43
C TYR A 70 -3.77 -30.76 -3.90
N THR A 71 -3.40 -32.04 -3.97
CA THR A 71 -4.26 -33.18 -3.55
C THR A 71 -3.92 -33.71 -2.15
N LYS A 72 -2.90 -33.14 -1.51
CA LYS A 72 -2.42 -33.54 -0.18
C LYS A 72 -2.12 -32.30 0.64
N ALA A 73 -2.31 -32.39 1.96
CA ALA A 73 -1.91 -31.32 2.85
C ALA A 73 -0.39 -31.31 2.97
N GLY A 74 0.17 -30.11 3.16
CA GLY A 74 1.60 -29.95 3.21
C GLY A 74 2.06 -28.51 3.08
N CYS A 75 3.38 -28.37 3.21
CA CYS A 75 4.10 -27.12 2.97
C CYS A 75 4.86 -27.26 1.66
N TYR A 76 4.47 -26.48 0.66
CA TYR A 76 5.00 -26.52 -0.70
C TYR A 76 5.79 -25.25 -0.98
N THR A 77 7.06 -25.38 -1.37
CA THR A 77 7.84 -24.21 -1.77
C THR A 77 7.66 -23.97 -3.26
N VAL A 78 6.84 -22.99 -3.61
CA VAL A 78 6.56 -22.60 -4.98
C VAL A 78 7.67 -21.68 -5.49
N ARG A 79 8.15 -21.92 -6.72
CA ARG A 79 9.17 -21.11 -7.38
C ARG A 79 8.71 -20.66 -8.75
N LEU A 80 8.77 -19.35 -8.97
CA LEU A 80 8.48 -18.72 -10.24
C LEU A 80 9.81 -18.39 -10.91
N GLY A 81 10.05 -19.01 -12.06
CA GLY A 81 11.30 -18.92 -12.80
C GLY A 81 11.61 -17.51 -13.33
N LYS A 82 12.87 -17.25 -13.65
CA LYS A 82 13.39 -15.96 -14.16
C LYS A 82 12.67 -15.32 -15.35
N ASN A 83 11.88 -16.08 -16.12
CA ASN A 83 11.13 -15.53 -17.25
C ASN A 83 9.82 -14.85 -16.81
N VAL A 84 9.39 -15.02 -15.56
CA VAL A 84 8.20 -14.36 -15.01
C VAL A 84 8.47 -12.86 -14.80
N LYS A 85 7.74 -12.05 -15.54
CA LYS A 85 7.82 -10.58 -15.51
C LYS A 85 6.96 -9.96 -14.41
N TRP A 86 5.75 -10.51 -14.24
CA TRP A 86 4.75 -10.07 -13.29
C TRP A 86 3.84 -11.25 -12.94
N TRP A 87 3.38 -11.30 -11.69
CA TRP A 87 2.38 -12.27 -11.28
C TRP A 87 1.48 -11.75 -10.16
N ARG A 88 0.29 -12.36 -10.04
CA ARG A 88 -0.68 -12.08 -9.00
C ARG A 88 -1.48 -13.32 -8.64
N LEU A 89 -1.68 -13.53 -7.34
CA LEU A 89 -2.67 -14.49 -6.87
C LEU A 89 -4.05 -14.05 -7.31
N TRP A 90 -4.73 -14.92 -8.05
CA TRP A 90 -6.02 -14.61 -8.64
C TRP A 90 -7.14 -15.20 -7.82
N ASP A 91 -7.07 -16.50 -7.57
CA ASP A 91 -8.09 -17.23 -6.83
C ASP A 91 -7.49 -18.49 -6.22
N CYS A 92 -8.17 -19.02 -5.21
CA CYS A 92 -7.92 -20.37 -4.72
C CYS A 92 -9.22 -20.95 -4.17
N TYR A 93 -9.45 -22.22 -4.47
CA TYR A 93 -10.67 -22.90 -4.05
C TYR A 93 -10.45 -24.38 -3.81
N THR A 94 -11.28 -24.92 -2.94
CA THR A 94 -11.41 -26.35 -2.67
C THR A 94 -12.47 -26.93 -3.60
N VAL A 95 -12.14 -28.02 -4.29
CA VAL A 95 -13.08 -28.84 -5.04
C VAL A 95 -13.22 -30.17 -4.32
N THR A 96 -14.42 -30.49 -3.86
CA THR A 96 -14.69 -31.74 -3.13
C THR A 96 -15.08 -32.87 -4.09
N PRO A 97 -15.17 -34.14 -3.64
CA PRO A 97 -15.72 -35.24 -4.44
C PRO A 97 -17.20 -35.04 -4.83
N GLU A 98 -17.95 -34.34 -3.98
CA GLU A 98 -19.26 -33.80 -4.32
C GLU A 98 -19.07 -32.45 -5.06
N PRO A 99 -19.99 -31.99 -5.92
CA PRO A 99 -19.76 -30.82 -6.78
C PRO A 99 -19.83 -29.47 -6.03
N HIS A 100 -19.34 -29.40 -4.79
CA HIS A 100 -19.20 -28.19 -4.01
C HIS A 100 -17.84 -27.54 -4.27
N ILE A 101 -17.86 -26.22 -4.45
CA ILE A 101 -16.66 -25.38 -4.58
C ILE A 101 -16.69 -24.36 -3.45
N TYR A 102 -15.62 -24.32 -2.65
CA TYR A 102 -15.44 -23.35 -1.57
C TYR A 102 -14.24 -22.47 -1.86
N VAL A 103 -14.35 -21.17 -1.60
CA VAL A 103 -13.17 -20.29 -1.64
C VAL A 103 -12.20 -20.73 -0.55
N ALA A 104 -10.97 -21.02 -0.93
CA ALA A 104 -9.89 -21.40 -0.04
C ALA A 104 -8.82 -20.30 -0.03
N ARG A 105 -8.17 -20.09 1.10
CA ARG A 105 -7.09 -19.11 1.21
C ARG A 105 -5.94 -19.70 2.00
N PRO A 106 -5.25 -20.72 1.46
CA PRO A 106 -4.08 -21.32 2.11
C PRO A 106 -3.06 -20.26 2.53
N ALA A 107 -2.33 -20.57 3.60
CA ALA A 107 -1.35 -19.65 4.13
C ALA A 107 -0.17 -19.52 3.17
N ILE A 108 0.23 -18.29 2.86
CA ILE A 108 1.36 -18.00 1.98
C ILE A 108 2.43 -17.23 2.76
N TYR A 109 3.65 -17.72 2.69
CA TYR A 109 4.81 -17.12 3.33
C TYR A 109 5.84 -16.71 2.28
N PRO A 110 5.87 -15.42 1.87
CA PRO A 110 6.87 -14.91 0.94
C PRO A 110 8.28 -15.17 1.48
N LYS A 111 9.17 -15.70 0.65
CA LYS A 111 10.58 -15.96 0.99
C LYS A 111 11.52 -15.05 0.26
N CYS A 112 11.27 -14.85 -1.03
CA CYS A 112 12.11 -14.03 -1.86
C CYS A 112 11.34 -13.47 -3.06
N TRP A 113 11.69 -12.25 -3.44
CA TRP A 113 11.36 -11.69 -4.74
C TRP A 113 12.56 -11.86 -5.66
N SER A 114 12.35 -12.37 -6.87
CA SER A 114 13.39 -12.40 -7.90
C SER A 114 13.91 -11.00 -8.18
N ASP A 115 15.21 -10.88 -8.41
CA ASP A 115 15.82 -9.64 -8.87
C ASP A 115 15.49 -9.31 -10.34
N TRP A 116 14.84 -10.22 -11.09
CA TRP A 116 14.40 -10.01 -12.48
C TRP A 116 12.94 -9.58 -12.60
N LEU A 117 12.14 -9.74 -11.53
CA LEU A 117 10.72 -9.39 -11.54
C LEU A 117 10.55 -7.88 -11.77
N GLU A 118 9.79 -7.49 -12.78
CA GLU A 118 9.54 -6.08 -13.12
C GLU A 118 8.40 -5.48 -12.28
N SER A 119 7.45 -6.31 -11.87
CA SER A 119 6.29 -5.86 -11.08
C SER A 119 5.75 -6.98 -10.18
N CYS A 120 5.38 -6.61 -8.96
CA CYS A 120 4.59 -7.44 -8.05
C CYS A 120 3.24 -6.76 -7.73
N GLU A 121 2.71 -6.06 -8.73
CA GLU A 121 1.44 -5.37 -8.64
C GLU A 121 0.29 -6.31 -8.29
N GLY A 122 -0.42 -5.97 -7.21
CA GLY A 122 -1.58 -6.68 -6.71
C GLY A 122 -1.30 -8.11 -6.26
N THR A 123 -0.02 -8.51 -6.14
CA THR A 123 0.33 -9.93 -6.03
C THR A 123 -0.37 -10.64 -4.89
N PHE A 124 -0.46 -9.98 -3.73
CA PHE A 124 -1.10 -10.48 -2.52
C PHE A 124 -2.33 -9.63 -2.12
N CYS A 125 -2.80 -8.73 -2.99
CA CYS A 125 -3.90 -7.82 -2.71
C CYS A 125 -5.17 -8.59 -2.28
N GLY A 126 -5.65 -8.32 -1.06
CA GLY A 126 -6.85 -8.96 -0.52
C GLY A 126 -6.69 -10.42 -0.13
N TRP A 127 -5.47 -10.98 -0.22
CA TRP A 127 -5.21 -12.37 0.14
C TRP A 127 -5.10 -12.51 1.66
N ASN A 128 -6.23 -12.35 2.34
CA ASN A 128 -6.40 -12.45 3.78
C ASN A 128 -7.52 -13.42 4.14
N ASN A 129 -7.43 -14.03 5.32
CA ASN A 129 -8.53 -14.79 5.89
C ASN A 129 -8.46 -14.74 7.41
N THR A 130 -9.53 -14.24 8.04
CA THR A 130 -9.63 -14.08 9.50
C THR A 130 -9.66 -15.40 10.27
N TYR A 131 -9.98 -16.52 9.61
CA TYR A 131 -10.13 -17.82 10.26
C TYR A 131 -8.94 -18.75 9.98
N HIS A 132 -8.51 -18.87 8.71
CA HIS A 132 -7.36 -19.71 8.32
C HIS A 132 -6.70 -19.20 7.03
N GLY A 133 -5.38 -18.96 7.09
CA GLY A 133 -4.52 -18.70 5.94
C GLY A 133 -4.37 -17.21 5.53
N GLY A 134 -4.20 -16.91 4.24
CA GLY A 134 -3.77 -15.58 3.76
C GLY A 134 -2.24 -15.38 3.74
N VAL A 135 -1.77 -14.17 3.41
CA VAL A 135 -0.32 -13.87 3.40
C VAL A 135 0.18 -13.56 4.80
N GLN A 136 1.17 -14.32 5.24
CA GLN A 136 1.62 -14.36 6.62
C GLN A 136 3.15 -14.28 6.74
N GLY A 137 3.60 -14.07 7.97
CA GLY A 137 5.00 -14.04 8.32
C GLY A 137 5.64 -12.69 8.06
N ARG A 138 6.97 -12.65 8.16
CA ARG A 138 7.71 -11.39 8.06
C ARG A 138 7.78 -10.94 6.60
N ILE A 139 7.44 -9.69 6.32
CA ILE A 139 7.64 -9.13 4.99
C ILE A 139 9.13 -9.14 4.59
N ILE A 140 9.38 -9.43 3.33
CA ILE A 140 10.72 -9.58 2.75
C ILE A 140 11.14 -8.31 2.01
N PRO A 141 12.46 -8.05 1.87
CA PRO A 141 12.92 -6.91 1.07
C PRO A 141 12.52 -7.07 -0.41
N TRP A 142 12.32 -5.95 -1.13
CA TRP A 142 11.88 -5.90 -2.54
C TRP A 142 12.93 -6.34 -3.57
N GLY A 143 12.56 -7.10 -4.60
CA GLY A 143 13.45 -7.45 -5.72
C GLY A 143 14.04 -6.19 -6.38
N ARG A 144 15.30 -6.27 -6.84
CA ARG A 144 16.04 -5.09 -7.33
C ARG A 144 15.45 -4.45 -8.58
N SER A 145 14.80 -5.22 -9.44
CA SER A 145 14.22 -4.73 -10.70
C SER A 145 12.73 -4.38 -10.61
N ILE A 146 12.10 -4.55 -9.45
CA ILE A 146 10.67 -4.26 -9.29
C ILE A 146 10.45 -2.75 -9.40
N GLN A 147 9.65 -2.36 -10.39
CA GLN A 147 9.32 -0.96 -10.69
C GLN A 147 7.97 -0.55 -10.11
N SER A 148 7.04 -1.49 -9.97
CA SER A 148 5.71 -1.27 -9.39
C SER A 148 5.43 -2.28 -8.28
N VAL A 149 5.04 -1.76 -7.12
CA VAL A 149 4.52 -2.54 -5.99
C VAL A 149 3.05 -2.20 -5.73
N PHE A 150 2.35 -1.65 -6.73
CA PHE A 150 0.96 -1.19 -6.63
C PHE A 150 0.08 -2.24 -5.94
N CYS A 151 -0.51 -1.88 -4.81
CA CYS A 151 -1.39 -2.74 -3.99
C CYS A 151 -0.81 -4.12 -3.63
N CYS A 152 0.52 -4.31 -3.65
CA CYS A 152 1.13 -5.64 -3.51
C CYS A 152 0.66 -6.37 -2.27
N TYR A 153 0.67 -5.72 -1.10
CA TYR A 153 0.21 -6.27 0.18
C TYR A 153 -1.08 -5.61 0.70
N GLN A 154 -1.84 -4.93 -0.15
CA GLN A 154 -3.07 -4.27 0.28
C GLN A 154 -4.02 -5.27 0.96
N PHE A 155 -4.58 -4.91 2.12
CA PHE A 155 -5.38 -5.76 2.99
C PHE A 155 -4.69 -7.05 3.51
N CYS A 156 -3.36 -7.14 3.50
CA CYS A 156 -2.65 -8.26 4.15
C CYS A 156 -2.50 -7.97 5.66
N PHE A 157 -3.49 -8.34 6.48
CA PHE A 157 -3.48 -8.01 7.91
C PHE A 157 -2.45 -8.83 8.72
N ASP A 158 -2.14 -10.04 8.27
CA ASP A 158 -1.33 -11.02 9.02
C ASP A 158 0.17 -11.01 8.67
N VAL A 159 0.61 -10.12 7.75
CA VAL A 159 2.03 -9.89 7.55
C VAL A 159 2.62 -9.14 8.74
N THR A 160 3.87 -9.43 9.08
CA THR A 160 4.55 -8.95 10.28
C THR A 160 5.92 -8.34 9.99
N GLY A 161 6.51 -7.71 11.00
CA GLY A 161 7.84 -7.09 10.92
C GLY A 161 7.81 -5.65 10.40
N GLY A 162 9.00 -5.13 10.11
CA GLY A 162 9.20 -3.75 9.65
C GLY A 162 8.98 -3.55 8.16
N PHE A 163 8.69 -2.30 7.80
CA PHE A 163 8.54 -1.88 6.41
C PHE A 163 9.87 -2.04 5.64
N PRO A 164 9.88 -2.75 4.49
CA PRO A 164 11.09 -2.96 3.72
C PRO A 164 11.58 -1.64 3.10
N PRO A 165 12.90 -1.38 3.05
CA PRO A 165 13.43 -0.20 2.40
C PRO A 165 13.05 -0.13 0.91
N TRP A 166 12.73 1.06 0.43
CA TRP A 166 12.47 1.31 -0.99
C TRP A 166 13.74 1.13 -1.82
N THR A 167 13.61 0.52 -3.00
CA THR A 167 14.72 0.39 -3.95
C THR A 167 14.74 1.57 -4.92
N PRO A 168 15.88 1.84 -5.59
CA PRO A 168 15.93 2.82 -6.67
C PRO A 168 15.09 2.46 -7.89
N ALA A 169 14.67 1.20 -8.07
CA ALA A 169 13.86 0.80 -9.24
C ALA A 169 12.37 1.14 -9.07
N ILE A 170 11.87 1.15 -7.83
CA ILE A 170 10.45 1.39 -7.56
C ILE A 170 10.07 2.82 -7.93
N THR A 171 9.02 2.93 -8.73
CA THR A 171 8.40 4.17 -9.18
C THR A 171 6.97 4.35 -8.66
N ASP A 172 6.26 3.23 -8.41
CA ASP A 172 4.89 3.21 -7.93
C ASP A 172 4.77 2.45 -6.60
N ALA A 173 4.51 3.18 -5.51
CA ALA A 173 4.31 2.65 -4.16
C ALA A 173 2.84 2.68 -3.72
N THR A 174 1.91 2.95 -4.64
CA THR A 174 0.49 3.16 -4.34
C THR A 174 -0.12 1.94 -3.66
N GLY A 175 -0.77 2.12 -2.51
CA GLY A 175 -1.47 1.06 -1.78
C GLY A 175 -0.58 -0.12 -1.32
N ALA A 176 0.76 -0.01 -1.41
CA ALA A 176 1.66 -1.13 -1.22
C ALA A 176 1.43 -1.87 0.11
N PHE A 177 1.13 -1.12 1.17
CA PHE A 177 0.84 -1.64 2.50
C PHE A 177 -0.51 -1.19 3.05
N ASP A 178 -1.45 -0.73 2.21
CA ASP A 178 -2.76 -0.26 2.69
C ASP A 178 -3.44 -1.34 3.55
N ARG A 179 -3.80 -0.96 4.79
CA ARG A 179 -4.33 -1.80 5.85
C ARG A 179 -3.46 -3.01 6.23
N CYS A 180 -2.14 -2.92 6.11
CA CYS A 180 -1.22 -3.92 6.68
C CYS A 180 -1.07 -3.73 8.20
N THR A 181 -2.09 -4.08 8.97
CA THR A 181 -2.16 -3.81 10.41
C THR A 181 -1.15 -4.59 11.26
N GLY A 182 -0.64 -5.72 10.77
CA GLY A 182 0.42 -6.50 11.43
C GLY A 182 1.84 -5.96 11.21
N LEU A 183 2.05 -5.04 10.26
CA LEU A 183 3.35 -4.39 10.07
C LEU A 183 3.61 -3.35 11.16
N SER A 184 4.85 -3.29 11.64
CA SER A 184 5.25 -2.34 12.68
C SER A 184 6.72 -1.92 12.55
N GLY A 185 7.00 -0.65 12.86
CA GLY A 185 8.35 -0.12 12.87
C GLY A 185 8.51 1.15 12.06
N ARG A 186 9.75 1.61 11.92
CA ARG A 186 10.06 2.90 11.30
C ARG A 186 9.76 2.86 9.80
N VAL A 187 9.03 3.85 9.31
CA VAL A 187 8.83 4.06 7.86
C VAL A 187 10.16 4.47 7.19
N PRO A 188 10.58 3.80 6.11
CA PRO A 188 11.80 4.13 5.38
C PRO A 188 11.66 5.45 4.60
N ARG A 189 12.79 6.11 4.32
CA ARG A 189 12.81 7.24 3.37
C ARG A 189 12.41 6.75 1.99
N TRP A 190 11.58 7.54 1.29
CA TRP A 190 11.18 7.27 -0.09
C TRP A 190 12.38 7.07 -1.01
N GLY A 191 12.25 6.14 -1.96
CA GLY A 191 13.20 5.95 -3.04
C GLY A 191 13.18 7.14 -4.00
N LYS A 192 14.36 7.51 -4.53
CA LYS A 192 14.55 8.70 -5.39
C LYS A 192 13.69 8.72 -6.67
N ASN A 193 13.22 7.56 -7.13
CA ASN A 193 12.47 7.41 -8.37
C ASN A 193 10.97 7.20 -8.15
N ILE A 194 10.52 7.18 -6.89
CA ILE A 194 9.10 7.05 -6.56
C ILE A 194 8.36 8.31 -6.99
N VAL A 195 7.27 8.14 -7.72
CA VAL A 195 6.42 9.23 -8.22
C VAL A 195 4.94 9.04 -7.86
N LYS A 196 4.58 7.94 -7.20
CA LYS A 196 3.22 7.68 -6.70
C LYS A 196 3.27 7.03 -5.33
N VAL A 197 2.56 7.61 -4.36
CA VAL A 197 2.60 7.19 -2.94
C VAL A 197 1.22 7.06 -2.28
N ALA A 198 0.14 7.33 -3.01
CA ALA A 198 -1.19 7.32 -2.43
C ALA A 198 -1.51 5.98 -1.73
N GLN A 199 -2.19 6.07 -0.59
CA GLN A 199 -2.59 4.94 0.25
C GLN A 199 -1.45 4.03 0.74
N CYS A 200 -0.17 4.36 0.51
CA CYS A 200 0.94 3.44 0.77
C CYS A 200 0.98 2.91 2.20
N TYR A 201 0.73 3.76 3.19
CA TYR A 201 0.66 3.44 4.62
C TYR A 201 -0.72 3.76 5.22
N CYS A 202 -1.77 3.74 4.39
CA CYS A 202 -3.14 3.92 4.84
C CYS A 202 -3.53 2.80 5.83
N ASP A 203 -4.19 3.16 6.93
CA ASP A 203 -4.62 2.26 7.98
C ASP A 203 -3.51 1.33 8.51
N CYS A 204 -2.28 1.86 8.59
CA CYS A 204 -1.09 1.18 9.15
C CYS A 204 -0.75 1.73 10.55
N PRO A 205 -1.45 1.32 11.63
CA PRO A 205 -1.22 1.88 12.96
C PRO A 205 0.19 1.58 13.51
N GLY A 206 0.83 0.51 13.05
CA GLY A 206 2.21 0.17 13.42
C GLY A 206 3.30 0.97 12.68
N ALA A 207 2.95 1.82 11.70
CA ALA A 207 3.88 2.75 11.07
C ALA A 207 4.38 3.78 12.09
N THR A 208 5.70 3.91 12.26
CA THR A 208 6.31 4.81 13.24
C THR A 208 7.44 5.66 12.66
N GLY A 209 7.87 6.66 13.44
CA GLY A 209 8.96 7.56 13.09
C GLY A 209 8.47 8.87 12.44
N PRO A 210 9.42 9.75 12.04
CA PRO A 210 9.14 10.98 11.32
C PRO A 210 8.59 10.72 9.94
N PHE A 211 7.73 11.63 9.49
CA PHE A 211 7.29 11.70 8.10
C PHE A 211 8.50 11.96 7.18
N PRO A 212 8.78 11.08 6.21
CA PRO A 212 9.81 11.33 5.21
C PRO A 212 9.47 12.54 4.33
N PRO A 213 10.47 13.32 3.87
CA PRO A 213 10.27 14.30 2.80
C PRO A 213 9.64 13.66 1.58
N TRP A 214 8.65 14.31 0.98
CA TRP A 214 7.91 13.77 -0.17
C TRP A 214 8.81 13.54 -1.39
N PRO A 215 8.48 12.57 -2.25
CA PRO A 215 9.12 12.46 -3.55
C PRO A 215 8.78 13.69 -4.42
N GLU A 216 9.81 14.34 -4.98
CA GLU A 216 9.72 15.65 -5.63
C GLU A 216 8.81 15.69 -6.87
N ARG A 217 8.56 14.54 -7.50
CA ARG A 217 7.77 14.41 -8.74
C ARG A 217 6.40 13.78 -8.54
N CYS A 218 5.99 13.59 -7.28
CA CYS A 218 4.70 12.97 -6.99
C CYS A 218 3.57 14.01 -7.04
N THR A 219 2.48 13.66 -7.73
CA THR A 219 1.29 14.51 -7.87
C THR A 219 0.11 14.02 -7.02
N TYR A 220 0.12 12.74 -6.61
CA TYR A 220 -1.02 12.07 -5.96
C TYR A 220 -0.62 11.45 -4.61
N PHE A 221 -1.08 12.07 -3.52
CA PHE A 221 -0.73 11.74 -2.13
C PHE A 221 -1.92 11.20 -1.32
N ALA A 222 -3.05 10.96 -1.96
CA ALA A 222 -4.31 10.66 -1.30
C ALA A 222 -4.14 9.55 -0.24
N SER A 223 -4.56 9.82 0.99
CA SER A 223 -4.57 8.87 2.11
C SER A 223 -3.22 8.20 2.44
N CYS A 224 -2.08 8.73 1.97
CA CYS A 224 -0.78 8.06 2.11
C CYS A 224 -0.47 7.60 3.54
N TYR A 225 -0.77 8.44 4.54
CA TYR A 225 -0.61 8.14 5.97
C TYR A 225 -1.93 8.14 6.74
N LYS A 226 -3.07 8.01 6.06
CA LYS A 226 -4.38 7.98 6.73
C LYS A 226 -4.36 6.93 7.84
N ASN A 227 -4.74 7.31 9.06
CA ASN A 227 -4.75 6.49 10.27
C ASN A 227 -3.41 5.81 10.60
N ALA A 228 -2.28 6.33 10.12
CA ALA A 228 -0.94 5.92 10.55
C ALA A 228 -0.63 6.50 11.95
N THR A 229 -1.38 6.04 12.95
CA THR A 229 -1.42 6.63 14.30
C THR A 229 -0.11 6.49 15.09
N GLY A 230 0.88 5.73 14.61
CA GLY A 230 2.22 5.63 15.18
C GLY A 230 3.24 6.63 14.60
N MET A 231 2.92 7.34 13.50
CA MET A 231 3.80 8.35 12.89
C MET A 231 3.87 9.61 13.76
N ARG A 232 5.06 10.22 13.88
CA ARG A 232 5.32 11.32 14.83
C ARG A 232 6.17 12.41 14.19
N GLY A 233 5.92 13.68 14.53
CA GLY A 233 6.79 14.80 14.15
C GLY A 233 6.19 15.72 13.09
N GLU A 234 7.01 16.63 12.58
CA GLU A 234 6.56 17.68 11.67
C GLU A 234 6.10 17.13 10.32
N ILE A 235 5.04 17.75 9.78
CA ILE A 235 4.54 17.47 8.44
C ILE A 235 5.54 18.02 7.40
N PRO A 236 5.96 17.22 6.41
CA PRO A 236 6.90 17.67 5.39
C PRO A 236 6.27 18.71 4.46
N ALA A 237 7.07 19.67 4.00
CA ALA A 237 6.67 20.61 2.97
C ALA A 237 6.24 19.87 1.70
N TRP A 238 5.16 20.35 1.07
CA TRP A 238 4.64 19.77 -0.16
C TRP A 238 5.55 20.10 -1.36
N PRO A 239 5.72 19.16 -2.31
CA PRO A 239 6.35 19.50 -3.58
C PRO A 239 5.40 20.38 -4.41
N GLU A 240 5.96 21.31 -5.18
CA GLU A 240 5.19 22.27 -6.00
C GLU A 240 4.28 21.62 -7.05
N CYS A 241 4.52 20.33 -7.39
CA CYS A 241 3.68 19.56 -8.31
C CYS A 241 2.54 18.78 -7.61
N GLY A 242 2.34 18.92 -6.30
CA GLY A 242 1.30 18.20 -5.59
C GLY A 242 -0.11 18.63 -6.01
N GLU A 243 -0.89 17.70 -6.57
CA GLU A 243 -2.23 17.97 -7.08
C GLU A 243 -3.33 17.46 -6.14
N THR A 244 -3.21 16.23 -5.65
CA THR A 244 -4.21 15.63 -4.77
C THR A 244 -3.63 15.23 -3.42
N LEU A 245 -4.13 15.88 -2.37
CA LEU A 245 -3.65 15.79 -0.99
C LEU A 245 -4.76 15.23 -0.07
N ASP A 246 -5.81 14.64 -0.65
CA ASP A 246 -7.00 14.20 0.08
C ASP A 246 -6.64 13.21 1.18
N SER A 247 -7.03 13.50 2.42
CA SER A 247 -6.89 12.62 3.58
C SER A 247 -5.46 12.16 3.87
N THR A 248 -4.44 12.81 3.29
CA THR A 248 -3.05 12.33 3.36
C THR A 248 -2.57 12.05 4.78
N PHE A 249 -2.96 12.90 5.74
CA PHE A 249 -2.64 12.76 7.16
C PHE A 249 -3.89 12.58 8.03
N GLU A 250 -5.05 12.23 7.47
CA GLU A 250 -6.26 12.01 8.25
C GLU A 250 -5.98 11.02 9.40
N GLY A 251 -6.33 11.35 10.64
CA GLY A 251 -6.11 10.51 11.82
C GLY A 251 -4.65 10.41 12.28
N CYS A 252 -3.70 11.16 11.70
CA CYS A 252 -2.32 11.23 12.18
C CYS A 252 -2.19 12.06 13.47
N VAL A 253 -2.65 11.50 14.59
CA VAL A 253 -2.63 12.16 15.92
C VAL A 253 -1.22 12.57 16.40
N GLY A 254 -0.18 11.95 15.85
CA GLY A 254 1.21 12.25 16.16
C GLY A 254 1.86 13.32 15.28
N ALA A 255 1.14 13.85 14.29
CA ALA A 255 1.63 14.96 13.47
C ALA A 255 1.73 16.24 14.31
N THR A 256 2.88 16.91 14.23
CA THR A 256 3.18 18.14 14.98
C THR A 256 3.58 19.28 14.05
N GLY A 257 3.80 20.47 14.62
CA GLY A 257 4.22 21.65 13.86
C GLY A 257 3.05 22.35 13.19
N ILE A 258 3.33 23.01 12.06
CA ILE A 258 2.36 23.82 11.33
C ILE A 258 1.95 23.16 10.01
N ILE A 259 0.75 23.50 9.53
CA ILE A 259 0.32 23.16 8.17
C ILE A 259 1.21 23.87 7.14
N PRO A 260 1.93 23.15 6.26
CA PRO A 260 2.76 23.77 5.23
C PRO A 260 1.94 24.55 4.19
N LYS A 261 2.62 25.45 3.47
CA LYS A 261 2.04 26.14 2.30
C LYS A 261 1.57 25.12 1.28
N TRP A 262 0.37 25.34 0.74
CA TRP A 262 -0.18 24.51 -0.34
C TRP A 262 0.62 24.72 -1.63
N PRO A 263 0.88 23.65 -2.41
CA PRO A 263 1.40 23.78 -3.77
C PRO A 263 0.47 24.62 -4.64
N GLU A 264 1.02 25.34 -5.61
CA GLU A 264 0.19 26.08 -6.57
C GLU A 264 -0.67 25.14 -7.44
N SER A 265 -0.21 23.91 -7.67
CA SER A 265 -0.90 22.89 -8.46
C SER A 265 -2.04 22.17 -7.75
N VAL A 266 -2.32 22.47 -6.47
CA VAL A 266 -3.31 21.71 -5.69
C VAL A 266 -4.71 21.79 -6.33
N LYS A 267 -5.31 20.61 -6.52
CA LYS A 267 -6.65 20.39 -7.10
C LYS A 267 -7.63 19.74 -6.13
N SER A 268 -7.15 19.09 -5.06
CA SER A 268 -7.98 18.54 -3.98
C SER A 268 -7.18 18.35 -2.69
N LEU A 269 -7.81 18.58 -1.53
CA LEU A 269 -7.20 18.41 -0.20
C LEU A 269 -8.21 18.07 0.90
N SER A 270 -9.34 17.46 0.55
CA SER A 270 -10.39 17.06 1.47
C SER A 270 -9.84 16.19 2.61
N SER A 271 -10.19 16.55 3.85
CA SER A 271 -9.78 15.84 5.08
C SER A 271 -8.27 15.70 5.28
N CYS A 272 -7.43 16.46 4.56
CA CYS A 272 -5.97 16.28 4.55
C CYS A 272 -5.36 16.16 5.95
N TYR A 273 -5.79 16.99 6.89
CA TYR A 273 -5.34 16.99 8.29
C TYR A 273 -6.45 16.65 9.29
N LYS A 274 -7.55 16.05 8.84
CA LYS A 274 -8.68 15.71 9.72
C LYS A 274 -8.19 14.86 10.89
N GLY A 275 -8.46 15.27 12.12
CA GLY A 275 -8.02 14.58 13.34
C GLY A 275 -6.53 14.67 13.68
N CYS A 276 -5.75 15.54 13.01
CA CYS A 276 -4.37 15.83 13.39
C CYS A 276 -4.32 16.75 14.61
N THR A 277 -4.46 16.17 15.80
CA THR A 277 -4.59 16.93 17.06
C THR A 277 -3.30 17.60 17.53
N GLY A 278 -2.13 17.16 17.06
CA GLY A 278 -0.82 17.73 17.44
C GLY A 278 -0.37 18.93 16.61
N LEU A 279 -1.12 19.33 15.58
CA LEU A 279 -0.83 20.53 14.79
C LEU A 279 -1.12 21.80 15.61
N THR A 280 -0.25 22.79 15.49
CA THR A 280 -0.27 24.02 16.31
C THR A 280 -0.55 25.29 15.53
N GLY A 281 -0.54 25.25 14.20
CA GLY A 281 -0.83 26.42 13.35
C GLY A 281 -0.73 26.11 11.86
N ALA A 282 -0.56 27.16 11.06
CA ALA A 282 -0.35 27.07 9.61
C ALA A 282 0.80 27.99 9.17
N TRP A 283 1.22 27.88 7.91
CA TRP A 283 2.30 28.69 7.31
C TRP A 283 2.02 30.20 7.26
N THR A 284 0.76 30.60 7.48
CA THR A 284 0.30 31.98 7.57
C THR A 284 -0.93 32.03 8.48
N ASP A 285 -1.14 33.16 9.14
CA ASP A 285 -2.35 33.43 9.93
C ASP A 285 -3.42 34.15 9.09
N ASP A 286 -3.14 34.46 7.82
CA ASP A 286 -4.10 35.08 6.89
C ASP A 286 -5.08 34.03 6.34
N PRO A 287 -6.38 34.06 6.74
CA PRO A 287 -7.35 33.08 6.30
C PRO A 287 -7.63 33.13 4.79
N ALA A 288 -7.40 34.26 4.12
CA ALA A 288 -7.57 34.39 2.67
C ALA A 288 -6.49 33.62 1.89
N LEU A 289 -5.26 33.58 2.42
CA LEU A 289 -4.15 32.81 1.86
C LEU A 289 -4.27 31.31 2.16
N LEU A 290 -4.87 30.94 3.29
CA LEU A 290 -5.15 29.54 3.64
C LEU A 290 -6.28 28.94 2.81
N MET A 291 -7.26 29.76 2.42
CA MET A 291 -8.53 29.33 1.85
C MET A 291 -8.95 30.16 0.62
N PRO A 292 -8.20 30.12 -0.49
CA PRO A 292 -8.62 30.84 -1.70
C PRO A 292 -9.92 30.21 -2.24
N GLU A 293 -10.98 31.02 -2.31
CA GLU A 293 -12.35 30.59 -2.63
C GLU A 293 -12.50 29.87 -3.99
N GLU A 294 -11.59 30.11 -4.94
CA GLU A 294 -11.68 29.64 -6.33
C GLU A 294 -10.81 28.42 -6.67
N LYS A 295 -9.71 28.12 -5.96
CA LYS A 295 -8.74 27.11 -6.44
C LYS A 295 -9.27 25.68 -6.50
N VAL A 296 -10.37 25.35 -5.81
CA VAL A 296 -10.74 23.95 -5.59
C VAL A 296 -12.25 23.65 -5.47
N ARG A 297 -13.15 24.63 -5.68
CA ARG A 297 -14.58 24.39 -5.37
C ARG A 297 -15.37 23.59 -6.39
N TYR A 298 -14.96 23.56 -7.67
CA TYR A 298 -15.76 22.93 -8.71
C TYR A 298 -14.92 22.04 -9.63
N SER A 299 -15.26 20.75 -9.65
CA SER A 299 -15.09 19.95 -10.85
C SER A 299 -16.16 20.38 -11.85
N PRO A 300 -15.84 20.83 -13.07
CA PRO A 300 -16.87 20.99 -14.11
C PRO A 300 -17.59 19.65 -14.41
N ASP A 301 -17.00 18.53 -14.01
CA ASP A 301 -17.44 17.17 -14.35
C ASP A 301 -18.11 16.40 -13.18
N SER A 302 -18.24 16.99 -11.97
CA SER A 302 -18.89 16.30 -10.83
C SER A 302 -19.31 17.23 -9.69
N ASP A 303 -20.43 16.91 -9.01
CA ASP A 303 -20.91 17.57 -7.77
C ASP A 303 -20.02 17.35 -6.53
N TYR A 304 -18.84 16.74 -6.69
CA TYR A 304 -17.95 16.42 -5.59
C TYR A 304 -17.14 17.64 -5.14
N TYR A 305 -17.41 18.11 -3.92
CA TYR A 305 -16.57 19.12 -3.25
C TYR A 305 -15.15 18.58 -3.07
N ARG A 306 -14.16 19.24 -3.67
CA ARG A 306 -12.76 18.80 -3.63
C ARG A 306 -11.97 19.31 -2.39
N CYS A 307 -12.62 20.10 -1.53
CA CYS A 307 -12.06 20.60 -0.27
C CYS A 307 -13.13 20.69 0.83
N TYR A 308 -13.22 19.67 1.68
CA TYR A 308 -14.02 19.69 2.90
C TYR A 308 -13.27 18.98 4.04
N ASP A 309 -13.64 19.25 5.29
CA ASP A 309 -13.10 18.68 6.53
C ASP A 309 -11.57 18.77 6.70
N VAL A 310 -10.92 19.68 5.97
CA VAL A 310 -9.44 19.78 5.87
C VAL A 310 -8.77 19.76 7.24
N VAL A 311 -9.27 20.54 8.20
CA VAL A 311 -8.76 20.64 9.58
C VAL A 311 -9.79 20.20 10.62
N ALA A 312 -10.83 19.49 10.22
CA ALA A 312 -11.85 19.01 11.14
C ALA A 312 -11.22 18.12 12.23
N GLY A 313 -11.50 18.38 13.50
CA GLY A 313 -10.90 17.64 14.62
C GLY A 313 -9.42 17.96 14.92
N CYS A 314 -8.81 18.95 14.26
CA CYS A 314 -7.55 19.53 14.72
C CYS A 314 -7.74 20.33 16.04
N ALA A 315 -6.63 20.72 16.67
CA ALA A 315 -6.64 21.63 17.82
C ALA A 315 -7.37 22.96 17.50
N ASP A 316 -7.96 23.59 18.53
CA ASP A 316 -8.69 24.86 18.36
C ASP A 316 -7.83 25.94 17.74
N ALA A 317 -6.55 26.03 18.11
CA ALA A 317 -5.58 26.99 17.57
C ALA A 317 -5.41 26.87 16.04
N VAL A 318 -5.51 25.66 15.49
CA VAL A 318 -5.46 25.44 14.03
C VAL A 318 -6.81 25.78 13.41
N ARG A 319 -7.91 25.26 13.99
CA ARG A 319 -9.26 25.49 13.46
C ARG A 319 -9.66 26.97 13.48
N SER A 320 -9.13 27.75 14.42
CA SER A 320 -9.32 29.19 14.50
C SER A 320 -8.56 29.99 13.44
N LEU A 321 -7.82 29.36 12.52
CA LEU A 321 -7.22 30.01 11.35
C LEU A 321 -8.09 29.88 10.09
N PHE A 322 -9.06 28.97 10.09
CA PHE A 322 -9.92 28.66 8.94
C PHE A 322 -11.32 29.24 9.17
N TRP A 323 -11.91 29.83 8.12
CA TRP A 323 -13.20 30.52 8.21
C TRP A 323 -14.40 29.74 7.64
N ASP A 324 -14.19 28.79 6.74
CA ASP A 324 -15.30 27.96 6.22
C ASP A 324 -15.55 26.77 7.14
N LYS A 325 -16.77 26.66 7.67
CA LYS A 325 -17.19 25.51 8.51
C LYS A 325 -17.03 24.19 7.77
N ASN A 326 -17.18 24.17 6.44
CA ASN A 326 -16.97 22.97 5.65
C ASN A 326 -15.53 22.51 5.64
N TRP A 327 -14.55 23.37 5.99
CA TRP A 327 -13.15 22.99 6.14
C TRP A 327 -12.80 22.56 7.57
N GLY A 328 -13.74 22.65 8.50
CA GLY A 328 -13.51 22.50 9.94
C GLY A 328 -13.11 23.80 10.65
N GLY A 329 -13.26 24.94 9.98
CA GLY A 329 -12.94 26.27 10.51
C GLY A 329 -13.94 26.81 11.54
N LEU A 330 -13.51 27.83 12.29
CA LEU A 330 -14.29 28.49 13.35
C LEU A 330 -14.44 30.01 13.16
N ILE A 331 -13.67 30.63 12.26
CA ILE A 331 -13.74 32.09 12.01
C ILE A 331 -14.97 32.41 11.14
N PRO A 332 -15.63 33.58 11.29
CA PRO A 332 -16.54 34.11 10.27
C PRO A 332 -15.85 34.35 8.91
N ARG A 333 -16.56 34.16 7.79
CA ARG A 333 -16.04 34.45 6.44
C ARG A 333 -15.56 35.91 6.34
N PRO A 334 -14.33 36.18 5.85
CA PRO A 334 -13.88 37.54 5.57
C PRO A 334 -14.83 38.22 4.58
N THR A 335 -15.32 39.41 4.93
CA THR A 335 -16.08 40.23 3.98
C THR A 335 -15.12 40.70 2.88
N PRO A 336 -15.45 40.57 1.58
CA PRO A 336 -14.62 41.13 0.53
C PRO A 336 -14.38 42.61 0.82
N LEU A 337 -13.11 43.05 0.79
CA LEU A 337 -12.81 44.48 0.81
C LEU A 337 -13.53 45.09 -0.39
N ALA A 338 -14.46 46.02 -0.16
CA ALA A 338 -15.05 46.82 -1.22
C ALA A 338 -13.90 47.48 -1.98
N GLY A 339 -13.80 47.23 -3.28
CA GLY A 339 -12.68 47.64 -4.11
C GLY A 339 -12.29 49.10 -3.90
N GLY A 340 -11.01 49.33 -3.64
CA GLY A 340 -10.36 50.63 -3.61
C GLY A 340 -9.32 50.71 -4.70
#